data_AF-A0A7K3DHF3-F1
#
_entry.id   AF-A0A7K3DHF3-F1
#
_cell.length_a   1.000
_cell.length_b   1.000
_cell.length_c   1.000
_cell.angle_alpha   90.00
_cell.angle_beta   90.00
_cell.angle_gamma   90.00
#
_symmetry.space_group_name_H-M   'P 1'
#
loop_
_entity.id
_entity.type
_entity.pdbx_description
1 polymer ?
#
loop_
_entity_poly.entity_id
_entity_poly.type
_entity_poly.pdbx_seq_one_letter_code
_entity_poly.pdbx_strand_id
1 'polypeptide(L)'
;YRPTYVDLDLRGLLTGQPEVVEDGGAFRCGGWSAAAGDGSLELTGDGPAIDGLRTLCGAAWSAAGDGVCDLSAEKALARLEL
;
A
#
# COMPACT_ATOMS: atom_id res chain seq x y z
N TYR A 1 0.41 -12.55 9.22
CA TYR A 1 -0.93 -12.64 8.60
C TYR A 1 -1.10 -11.47 7.63
N ARG A 2 -1.68 -11.69 6.44
CA ARG A 2 -1.89 -10.67 5.41
C ARG A 2 -3.40 -10.54 5.15
N PRO A 3 -4.06 -9.48 5.63
CA PRO A 3 -5.51 -9.32 5.45
C PRO A 3 -5.86 -9.04 3.99
N THR A 4 -7.03 -9.50 3.56
CA THR A 4 -7.59 -9.18 2.22
C THR A 4 -8.09 -7.75 2.12
N TYR A 5 -8.59 -7.19 3.23
CA TYR A 5 -9.13 -5.84 3.29
C TYR A 5 -8.40 -5.00 4.35
N VAL A 6 -8.17 -3.73 4.03
CA VAL A 6 -7.49 -2.77 4.90
C VAL A 6 -8.30 -1.47 4.88
N ASP A 7 -8.66 -0.99 6.06
CA ASP A 7 -9.32 0.30 6.26
C ASP A 7 -8.84 0.95 7.56
N LEU A 8 -9.11 2.25 7.72
CA LEU A 8 -8.71 3.02 8.91
C LEU A 8 -9.47 2.55 10.15
N ASP A 9 -10.75 2.23 9.98
CA ASP A 9 -11.63 1.75 11.03
C ASP A 9 -12.90 1.08 10.48
N LEU A 10 -13.78 0.64 11.38
CA LEU A 10 -14.99 -0.11 11.04
C LEU A 10 -16.00 0.65 10.17
N ARG A 11 -15.92 1.98 10.06
CA ARG A 11 -16.78 2.76 9.15
C ARG A 11 -16.53 2.38 7.69
N GLY A 12 -15.32 1.92 7.36
CA GLY A 12 -14.96 1.41 6.04
C GLY A 12 -15.75 0.19 5.60
N LEU A 13 -16.32 -0.58 6.55
CA LEU A 13 -17.20 -1.72 6.23
C LEU A 13 -18.49 -1.31 5.51
N LEU A 14 -18.83 -0.02 5.52
CA LEU A 14 -20.03 0.53 4.88
C LEU A 14 -19.80 0.90 3.41
N THR A 15 -18.57 0.80 2.91
CA THR A 15 -18.19 1.13 1.54
C THR A 15 -17.37 0.01 0.92
N GLY A 16 -17.45 -0.15 -0.41
CA GLY A 16 -16.55 -1.06 -1.11
C GLY A 16 -15.11 -0.54 -1.08
N GLN A 17 -14.16 -1.39 -0.70
CA GLN A 17 -12.74 -1.09 -0.86
C GLN A 17 -12.43 -0.97 -2.37
N PRO A 18 -11.76 0.09 -2.84
CA PRO A 18 -11.29 0.20 -4.21
C PRO A 18 -10.33 -0.94 -4.55
N GLU A 19 -10.33 -1.37 -5.82
CA GLU A 19 -9.44 -2.41 -6.29
C GLU A 19 -7.98 -1.94 -6.25
N VAL A 20 -7.11 -2.80 -5.70
CA VAL A 20 -5.66 -2.61 -5.77
C VAL A 20 -5.14 -3.39 -6.97
N VAL A 21 -4.63 -2.67 -7.97
CA VAL A 21 -4.20 -3.25 -9.24
C VAL A 21 -2.68 -3.31 -9.27
N GLU A 22 -2.11 -4.47 -9.56
CA GLU A 22 -0.70 -4.60 -9.90
C GLU A 22 -0.48 -4.20 -11.36
N ASP A 23 0.45 -3.27 -11.60
CA ASP A 23 0.84 -2.79 -12.93
C ASP A 23 2.36 -2.54 -12.98
N GLY A 24 3.08 -3.32 -13.79
CA GLY A 24 4.50 -3.10 -14.05
C GLY A 24 5.41 -3.19 -12.82
N GLY A 25 5.06 -4.00 -11.82
CA GLY A 25 5.81 -4.12 -10.56
C GLY A 25 5.47 -3.06 -9.50
N ALA A 26 4.46 -2.22 -9.78
CA ALA A 26 3.88 -1.30 -8.82
C ALA A 26 2.42 -1.69 -8.53
N PHE A 27 1.90 -1.24 -7.39
CA PHE A 27 0.52 -1.42 -6.96
C PHE A 27 -0.18 -0.07 -6.97
N ARG A 28 -1.36 -0.01 -7.59
CA ARG A 28 -2.16 1.22 -7.71
C ARG A 28 -3.50 1.10 -7.02
N CYS A 29 -3.92 2.17 -6.37
CA CYS A 29 -5.23 2.31 -5.76
C CYS A 29 -5.56 3.80 -5.67
N GLY A 30 -6.71 4.21 -6.20
CA GLY A 30 -7.04 5.64 -6.31
C GLY A 30 -5.97 6.41 -7.10
N GLY A 31 -5.50 7.54 -6.56
CA GLY A 31 -4.41 8.35 -7.13
C GLY A 31 -3.00 7.91 -6.70
N TRP A 32 -2.87 6.84 -5.93
CA TRP A 32 -1.60 6.37 -5.37
C TRP A 32 -0.98 5.22 -6.18
N SER A 33 0.35 5.18 -6.18
CA SER A 33 1.15 4.07 -6.70
C SER A 33 2.33 3.77 -5.79
N ALA A 34 2.54 2.49 -5.44
CA ALA A 34 3.66 2.04 -4.62
C ALA A 34 4.44 0.89 -5.26
N ALA A 35 5.76 0.88 -5.08
CA ALA A 35 6.64 -0.16 -5.58
C ALA A 35 7.73 -0.52 -4.57
N ALA A 36 8.31 -1.70 -4.73
CA ALA A 36 9.53 -2.09 -4.01
C ALA A 36 10.74 -1.49 -4.74
N GLY A 37 11.38 -0.50 -4.12
CA GLY A 37 12.60 0.13 -4.60
C GLY A 37 13.86 -0.50 -4.00
N ASP A 38 15.00 0.17 -4.19
CA ASP A 38 16.29 -0.26 -3.63
C ASP A 38 16.35 0.08 -2.13
N GLY A 39 16.11 -0.94 -1.28
CA GLY A 39 16.16 -0.83 0.18
C GLY A 39 14.97 -0.12 0.85
N SER A 40 14.01 0.40 0.08
CA SER A 40 12.82 1.05 0.64
C SER A 40 11.58 0.88 -0.25
N LEU A 41 10.41 1.02 0.36
CA LEU A 41 9.15 1.16 -0.38
C LEU A 41 9.05 2.59 -0.90
N GLU A 42 8.73 2.70 -2.19
CA GLU A 42 8.50 3.96 -2.85
C GLU A 42 7.00 4.20 -2.99
N LEU A 43 6.57 5.43 -2.71
CA LEU A 43 5.18 5.85 -2.83
C LEU A 43 5.09 7.17 -3.58
N THR A 44 4.25 7.20 -4.61
CA THR A 44 4.02 8.36 -5.47
C THR A 44 2.52 8.59 -5.66
N GLY A 45 2.18 9.80 -6.06
CA GLY A 45 0.79 10.23 -6.23
C GLY A 45 0.24 10.96 -5.00
N ASP A 46 -1.09 11.04 -4.97
CA ASP A 46 -1.90 11.74 -3.98
C ASP A 46 -3.31 11.13 -3.90
N GLY A 47 -4.11 11.61 -2.96
CA GLY A 47 -5.48 11.15 -2.71
C GLY A 47 -5.68 10.65 -1.28
N PRO A 48 -6.75 9.88 -1.01
CA PRO A 48 -7.03 9.36 0.32
C PRO A 48 -5.86 8.54 0.87
N ALA A 49 -5.41 8.84 2.08
CA ALA A 49 -4.26 8.18 2.71
C ALA A 49 -4.39 6.65 2.78
N ILE A 50 -5.61 6.17 3.00
CA ILE A 50 -5.92 4.75 3.07
C ILE A 50 -5.66 4.03 1.73
N ASP A 51 -5.86 4.68 0.60
CA ASP A 51 -5.58 4.09 -0.72
C ASP A 51 -4.07 3.94 -0.92
N GLY A 52 -3.28 4.92 -0.47
CA GLY A 52 -1.84 4.81 -0.42
C GLY A 52 -1.35 3.68 0.49
N LEU A 53 -1.96 3.50 1.66
CA LEU A 53 -1.63 2.36 2.55
C LEU A 53 -1.92 1.02 1.88
N ARG A 54 -3.05 0.90 1.16
CA ARG A 54 -3.40 -0.31 0.39
C ARG A 54 -2.34 -0.64 -0.67
N THR A 55 -1.85 0.38 -1.40
CA THR A 55 -0.74 0.17 -2.36
C THR A 55 0.55 -0.28 -1.69
N LEU A 56 0.90 0.30 -0.53
CA LEU A 56 2.10 -0.09 0.22
C LEU A 56 2.02 -1.53 0.73
N CYS A 57 0.85 -1.99 1.19
CA CYS A 57 0.65 -3.38 1.56
C CYS A 57 0.88 -4.31 0.36
N GLY A 58 0.34 -3.97 -0.82
CA GLY A 58 0.59 -4.73 -2.05
C GLY A 58 2.09 -4.86 -2.37
N ALA A 59 2.81 -3.73 -2.39
CA ALA A 59 4.23 -3.70 -2.68
C ALA A 59 5.06 -4.48 -1.63
N ALA A 60 4.79 -4.27 -0.34
CA ALA A 60 5.51 -4.92 0.75
C ALA A 60 5.28 -6.44 0.76
N TRP A 61 4.04 -6.90 0.56
CA TRP A 61 3.73 -8.32 0.56
C TRP A 61 4.25 -9.04 -0.68
N SER A 62 4.23 -8.37 -1.85
CA SER A 62 4.85 -8.90 -3.07
C SER A 62 6.35 -9.06 -2.89
N ALA A 63 7.05 -8.04 -2.38
CA ALA A 63 8.49 -8.10 -2.11
C ALA A 63 8.87 -9.16 -1.07
N ALA A 64 8.01 -9.37 -0.05
CA ALA A 64 8.26 -10.34 1.00
C ALA A 64 8.13 -11.81 0.54
N GLY A 65 7.46 -12.11 -0.58
CA GLY A 65 7.16 -13.49 -0.97
C GLY A 65 6.37 -14.22 0.12
N ASP A 66 6.85 -15.34 0.65
CA ASP A 66 6.24 -16.02 1.81
C ASP A 66 6.78 -15.52 3.18
N GLY A 67 7.77 -14.63 3.15
CA GLY A 67 8.49 -14.15 4.33
C GLY A 67 8.05 -12.77 4.83
N VAL A 68 9.05 -12.05 5.35
CA VAL A 68 8.94 -10.68 5.90
C VAL A 68 9.59 -9.71 4.92
N CYS A 69 9.02 -8.52 4.77
CA CYS A 69 9.60 -7.46 3.97
C CYS A 69 10.65 -6.72 4.81
N ASP A 70 11.91 -6.69 4.34
CA ASP A 70 13.01 -5.97 4.99
C ASP A 70 13.19 -4.54 4.45
N LEU A 71 12.35 -4.10 3.51
CA LEU A 71 12.40 -2.75 2.94
C LEU A 71 11.89 -1.72 3.94
N SER A 72 12.58 -0.57 4.01
CA SER A 72 12.11 0.55 4.83
C SER A 72 10.80 1.15 4.29
N ALA A 73 9.79 1.28 5.15
CA ALA A 73 8.51 1.91 4.84
C ALA A 73 8.41 3.36 5.36
N GLU A 74 9.38 3.83 6.13
CA GLU A 74 9.29 5.06 6.93
C GLU A 74 8.98 6.29 6.07
N LYS A 75 9.75 6.51 5.00
CA LYS A 75 9.57 7.64 4.08
C LYS A 75 8.22 7.59 3.35
N ALA A 76 7.76 6.39 3.00
CA ALA A 76 6.48 6.22 2.32
C ALA A 76 5.31 6.48 3.27
N LEU A 77 5.35 5.93 4.49
CA LEU A 77 4.33 6.17 5.51
C LEU A 77 4.24 7.64 5.93
N ALA A 78 5.38 8.34 6.00
CA ALA A 78 5.42 9.77 6.31
C ALA A 78 4.64 10.63 5.30
N ARG A 79 4.39 10.16 4.07
CA ARG A 79 3.57 10.86 3.07
C ARG A 79 2.07 10.71 3.28
N LEU A 80 1.62 9.69 4.02
CA LEU A 80 0.19 9.39 4.15
C LEU A 80 -0.50 10.18 5.24
N GLU A 81 0.23 10.89 6.11
CA GLU A 81 -0.33 11.75 7.18
C GLU A 81 -1.47 11.06 7.97
N LEU A 82 -1.32 9.75 8.23
CA LEU A 82 -2.30 8.90 8.91
C LEU A 82 -2.41 9.19 10.41
#